data_AF-A0A0P7ANM0-F1
#
_entry.id   AF-A0A0P7ANM0-F1
#
_cell.length_a   1.000
_cell.length_b   1.000
_cell.length_c   1.000
_cell.angle_alpha   90.00
_cell.angle_beta   90.00
_cell.angle_gamma   90.00
#
_symmetry.space_group_name_H-M   'P 1'
#
loop_
_entity.id
_entity.type
_entity.pdbx_description
1 polymer ?
#
loop_
_entity_poly.entity_id
_entity_poly.type
_entity_poly.pdbx_seq_one_letter_code
_entity_poly.pdbx_strand_id
1 'polypeptide(L)'
;MTGKGPGQDGTINPFFGQDCYALVENIGNRTFSIRIQQDGKIIEEIDIAKGELKKVKLNKGAELYLDPNPDGIARALVNYEKIEE
;
A
#
# COMPACT_ATOMS: atom_id res chain seq x y z
N MET A 1 -5.59 -11.19 -8.35
CA MET A 1 -6.51 -10.91 -7.25
C MET A 1 -6.23 -11.94 -6.17
N THR A 2 -5.62 -11.53 -5.06
CA THR A 2 -5.58 -12.36 -3.83
C THR A 2 -5.91 -11.44 -2.67
N GLY A 3 -7.19 -11.07 -2.63
CA GLY A 3 -7.84 -10.50 -1.48
C GLY A 3 -8.23 -11.57 -0.48
N LYS A 4 -7.89 -11.41 0.80
CA LYS A 4 -8.17 -12.41 1.85
C LYS A 4 -9.61 -12.32 2.41
N GLY A 5 -10.49 -11.49 1.85
CA GLY A 5 -11.90 -11.41 2.25
C GLY A 5 -12.70 -10.30 1.54
N PRO A 6 -14.03 -10.22 1.79
CA PRO A 6 -14.87 -9.18 1.24
C PRO A 6 -14.38 -7.78 1.66
N GLY A 7 -14.08 -6.92 0.69
CA GLY A 7 -13.54 -5.57 0.94
C GLY A 7 -12.01 -5.48 1.05
N GLN A 8 -11.28 -6.59 0.94
CA GLN A 8 -9.81 -6.59 0.81
C GLN A 8 -9.41 -6.90 -0.63
N ASP A 9 -9.65 -6.00 -1.58
CA ASP A 9 -9.11 -6.18 -2.93
C ASP A 9 -7.61 -5.86 -2.92
N GLY A 10 -6.78 -6.91 -2.82
CA GLY A 10 -5.34 -6.79 -2.92
C GLY A 10 -4.94 -6.33 -4.31
N THR A 11 -4.06 -5.34 -4.38
CA THR A 11 -3.40 -4.90 -5.61
C THR A 11 -2.50 -6.01 -6.15
N ILE A 12 -2.42 -6.15 -7.47
CA ILE A 12 -1.51 -7.11 -8.10
C ILE A 12 -0.16 -6.40 -8.26
N ASN A 13 0.82 -6.74 -7.41
CA ASN A 13 2.20 -6.27 -7.57
C ASN A 13 2.89 -7.08 -8.68
N PRO A 14 3.21 -6.49 -9.86
CA PRO A 14 3.89 -7.21 -10.95
C PRO A 14 5.34 -7.59 -10.62
N PHE A 15 5.91 -7.02 -9.55
CA PHE A 15 7.27 -7.30 -9.07
C PHE A 15 7.27 -8.24 -7.86
N PHE A 16 6.18 -9.00 -7.65
CA PHE A 16 6.11 -9.95 -6.54
C PHE A 16 7.34 -10.88 -6.51
N GLY A 17 7.97 -11.01 -5.34
CA GLY A 17 9.20 -11.77 -5.17
C GLY A 17 10.50 -11.00 -5.48
N GLN A 18 10.42 -9.70 -5.75
CA GLN A 18 11.55 -8.79 -5.93
C GLN A 18 11.35 -7.52 -5.09
N ASP A 19 12.42 -6.74 -4.91
CA ASP A 19 12.32 -5.40 -4.37
C ASP A 19 11.65 -4.47 -5.40
N CYS A 20 10.73 -3.63 -4.95
CA CYS A 20 10.05 -2.65 -5.80
C CYS A 20 9.71 -1.38 -5.02
N TYR A 21 9.27 -0.35 -5.73
CA TYR A 21 8.57 0.77 -5.12
C TYR A 21 7.07 0.62 -5.31
N ALA A 22 6.31 0.88 -4.25
CA ALA A 22 4.88 1.14 -4.38
C ALA A 22 4.64 2.65 -4.29
N LEU A 23 3.83 3.14 -5.21
CA LEU A 23 3.39 4.53 -5.26
C LEU A 23 1.93 4.54 -4.84
N VAL A 24 1.65 5.08 -3.66
CA VAL A 24 0.31 5.14 -3.09
C VAL A 24 -0.14 6.59 -3.08
N GLU A 25 -1.17 6.89 -3.85
CA GLU A 25 -1.79 8.20 -3.91
C GLU A 25 -3.14 8.18 -3.19
N ASN A 26 -3.36 9.17 -2.32
CA ASN A 26 -4.67 9.39 -1.74
C ASN A 26 -5.54 10.30 -2.63
N ILE A 27 -6.34 9.66 -3.47
CA ILE A 27 -7.35 10.31 -4.33
C ILE A 27 -8.70 10.53 -3.60
N GLY A 28 -8.77 10.18 -2.31
CA GLY A 28 -9.91 10.40 -1.44
C GLY A 28 -9.93 11.81 -0.83
N ASN A 29 -10.91 12.05 0.04
CA ASN A 29 -11.03 13.32 0.76
C ASN A 29 -10.49 13.27 2.20
N ARG A 30 -10.11 12.08 2.67
CA ARG A 30 -9.73 11.83 4.06
C ARG A 30 -8.33 11.23 4.14
N THR A 31 -7.62 11.51 5.23
CA THR A 31 -6.38 10.82 5.54
C THR A 31 -6.64 9.35 5.82
N PHE A 32 -5.80 8.48 5.27
CA PHE A 32 -5.71 7.07 5.62
C PHE A 32 -4.25 6.71 5.84
N SER A 33 -3.98 5.58 6.50
CA SER A 33 -2.61 5.09 6.68
C SER A 33 -2.35 3.89 5.78
N ILE A 34 -1.08 3.71 5.43
CA ILE A 34 -0.58 2.47 4.86
C ILE A 34 0.34 1.80 5.84
N ARG A 35 0.40 0.48 5.75
CA ARG A 35 1.24 -0.34 6.61
C ARG A 35 2.01 -1.35 5.82
N ILE A 36 3.32 -1.40 6.05
CA ILE A 36 4.21 -2.38 5.45
C ILE A 36 4.48 -3.47 6.49
N GLN A 37 4.23 -4.72 6.11
CA GLN A 37 4.54 -5.87 6.96
C GLN A 37 5.54 -6.81 6.29
N GLN A 38 6.35 -7.48 7.09
CA GLN A 38 7.19 -8.59 6.67
C GLN A 38 7.12 -9.69 7.72
N ASP A 39 6.84 -10.91 7.26
CA ASP A 39 6.71 -12.09 8.13
C ASP A 39 5.75 -11.85 9.33
N GLY A 40 4.65 -11.13 9.08
CA GLY A 40 3.62 -10.79 10.07
C GLY A 40 4.00 -9.67 11.05
N LYS A 41 5.15 -9.01 10.88
CA LYS A 41 5.59 -7.88 11.70
C LYS A 41 5.41 -6.56 10.95
N ILE A 42 4.87 -5.56 11.63
CA ILE A 42 4.75 -4.20 11.11
C ILE A 42 6.15 -3.58 11.09
N ILE A 43 6.62 -3.22 9.90
CA ILE A 43 7.91 -2.54 9.71
C ILE A 43 7.69 -1.02 9.71
N GLU A 44 6.64 -0.58 9.03
CA GLU A 44 6.39 0.84 8.81
C GLU A 44 4.90 1.11 8.72
N GLU A 45 4.48 2.25 9.25
CA GLU A 45 3.13 2.79 9.12
C GLU A 45 3.24 4.26 8.74
N ILE A 46 2.52 4.66 7.69
CA ILE A 46 2.66 5.98 7.08
C ILE A 46 1.27 6.56 6.82
N ASP A 47 1.00 7.72 7.39
CA ASP A 47 -0.19 8.49 7.07
C ASP A 47 -0.05 9.13 5.68
N ILE A 48 -1.14 9.07 4.90
CA ILE A 48 -1.25 9.69 3.58
C ILE A 48 -2.39 10.69 3.60
N ALA A 49 -2.04 11.97 3.64
CA ALA A 49 -3.01 13.07 3.60
C ALA A 49 -3.74 13.14 2.25
N LYS A 50 -4.85 13.88 2.20
CA LYS A 50 -5.60 14.10 0.95
C LYS A 50 -4.69 14.66 -0.15
N GLY A 51 -4.70 14.02 -1.33
CA GLY A 51 -3.92 14.43 -2.50
C GLY A 51 -2.42 14.15 -2.38
N GLU A 52 -1.99 13.45 -1.32
CA GLU A 52 -0.59 13.09 -1.14
C GLU A 52 -0.25 11.80 -1.89
N LEU A 53 0.94 11.78 -2.50
CA LEU A 53 1.55 10.62 -3.11
C LEU A 53 2.76 10.20 -2.27
N LYS A 54 2.74 8.96 -1.77
CA LYS A 54 3.89 8.35 -1.09
C LYS A 54 4.52 7.28 -1.98
N LYS A 55 5.83 7.40 -2.19
CA LYS A 55 6.66 6.34 -2.76
C LYS A 55 7.34 5.59 -1.63
N VAL A 56 7.03 4.30 -1.50
CA VAL A 56 7.55 3.44 -0.43
C VAL A 56 8.34 2.28 -1.02
N LYS A 57 9.47 1.93 -0.42
CA LYS A 57 10.24 0.76 -0.82
C LYS A 57 9.58 -0.48 -0.21
N LEU A 58 9.23 -1.44 -1.05
CA LEU A 58 8.79 -2.78 -0.64
C LEU A 58 9.94 -3.74 -0.91
N ASN A 59 10.53 -4.27 0.16
CA ASN A 59 11.50 -5.35 0.04
C ASN A 59 10.79 -6.64 -0.41
N LYS A 60 11.55 -7.55 -1.01
CA LYS A 60 11.07 -8.88 -1.39
C LYS A 60 10.32 -9.55 -0.24
N GLY A 61 9.06 -9.92 -0.50
CA GLY A 61 8.20 -10.63 0.45
C GLY A 61 7.47 -9.72 1.44
N ALA A 62 7.67 -8.40 1.38
CA ALA A 62 6.88 -7.45 2.15
C ALA A 62 5.45 -7.32 1.60
N GLU A 63 4.49 -7.15 2.50
CA GLU A 63 3.08 -6.91 2.23
C GLU A 63 2.76 -5.44 2.47
N LEU A 64 1.95 -4.84 1.60
CA LEU A 64 1.42 -3.48 1.75
C LEU A 64 -0.07 -3.55 2.05
N TYR A 65 -0.49 -2.92 3.14
CA TYR A 65 -1.88 -2.78 3.55
C TYR A 65 -2.32 -1.33 3.41
N LEU A 66 -3.53 -1.11 2.88
CA LEU A 66 -4.22 0.16 2.93
C LEU A 66 -5.19 0.12 4.10
N ASP A 67 -5.01 0.99 5.07
CA ASP A 67 -5.78 1.04 6.31
C ASP A 67 -6.71 2.29 6.29
N PRO A 68 -7.92 2.17 5.70
CA PRO A 68 -8.92 3.23 5.69
C PRO A 68 -9.47 3.39 7.11
N ASN A 69 -9.02 4.41 7.83
CA ASN A 69 -9.58 4.81 9.13
C ASN A 69 -11.10 4.57 9.25
N PRO A 70 -11.63 4.16 10.41
CA PRO A 70 -12.97 3.56 10.54
C PRO A 70 -14.14 4.45 10.11
N ASP A 71 -13.98 5.77 10.06
CA ASP A 71 -15.05 6.72 9.76
C ASP A 71 -15.46 6.81 8.27
N GLY A 72 -15.50 5.69 7.53
CA GLY A 72 -15.93 5.64 6.12
C GLY A 72 -14.90 5.18 5.08
N ILE A 73 -15.15 5.54 3.81
CA ILE A 73 -14.44 4.99 2.64
C ILE A 73 -13.19 5.82 2.33
N ALA A 74 -12.01 5.18 2.31
CA ALA A 74 -10.82 5.74 1.68
C ALA A 74 -10.75 5.34 0.20
N ARG A 75 -10.08 6.16 -0.61
CA ARG A 75 -9.80 5.87 -2.01
C ARG A 75 -8.33 6.08 -2.26
N ALA A 76 -7.69 5.08 -2.85
CA ALA A 76 -6.28 5.12 -3.18
C ALA A 76 -6.08 4.69 -4.63
N LEU A 77 -5.07 5.28 -5.27
CA LEU A 77 -4.46 4.74 -6.49
C LEU A 77 -3.12 4.13 -6.11
N VAL A 78 -2.87 2.90 -6.51
CA VAL A 78 -1.62 2.18 -6.21
C VAL A 78 -0.96 1.76 -7.50
N ASN A 79 0.25 2.24 -7.71
CA ASN A 79 1.13 1.85 -8.82
C ASN A 79 2.41 1.21 -8.27
N TYR A 80 3.13 0.51 -9.16
CA TYR A 80 4.40 -0.11 -8.82
C TYR A 80 5.48 0.28 -9.81
N GLU A 81 6.68 0.50 -9.30
CA GLU A 81 7.88 0.74 -10.09
C GLU A 81 8.97 -0.27 -9.71
N LYS A 82 9.75 -0.70 -10.69
CA LYS A 82 10.95 -1.50 -10.44
C LYS A 82 12.01 -0.63 -9.76
N ILE A 83 12.82 -1.21 -8.88
CA ILE A 83 14.07 -0.58 -8.47
C ILE A 83 15.08 -0.83 -9.58
N GLU A 84 15.46 0.21 -10.31
CA GLU A 84 16.62 0.15 -11.21
C GLU A 84 17.87 0.31 -10.34
N GLU A 85 18.82 -0.61 -10.53
CA GLU A 85 20.12 -0.66 -9.85
C GLU A 85 21.17 0.15 -10.62
#